data_AF-A0A2V6H4A5-F1
#
_entry.id   AF-A0A2V6H4A5-F1
#
_cell.length_a   1.000
_cell.length_b   1.000
_cell.length_c   1.000
_cell.angle_alpha   90.00
_cell.angle_beta   90.00
_cell.angle_gamma   90.00
#
_symmetry.space_group_name_H-M   'P 1'
#
loop_
_entity.id
_entity.type
_entity.pdbx_description
1 polymer ?
#
loop_
_entity_poly.entity_id
_entity_poly.type
_entity_poly.pdbx_seq_one_letter_code
_entity_poly.pdbx_strand_id
1 'polypeptide(L)'
;MLKLACCVCRSANDGKLSASFVPATTQPGALALNVALLGNDLESDVKRGENSGRKLRHDFVVLQLANSEMTNQGNLWTGTVLLSSGAETDKATALAAWLKSGETAPPIQATGGWLKP
;
A
#
# COMPACT_ATOMS: atom_id res chain seq x y z
N MET A 1 23.42 -10.39 10.51
CA MET A 1 21.94 -10.35 10.44
C MET A 1 21.55 -8.94 10.02
N LEU A 2 21.47 -8.66 8.70
CA LEU A 2 21.27 -7.30 8.19
C LEU A 2 19.78 -7.09 7.83
N LYS A 3 19.21 -6.04 8.41
CA LYS A 3 17.80 -5.63 8.30
C LYS A 3 17.43 -5.25 6.86
N LEU A 4 16.32 -5.79 6.36
CA LEU A 4 15.64 -5.29 5.18
C LEU A 4 14.95 -3.97 5.53
N ALA A 5 15.29 -2.88 4.84
CA ALA A 5 14.54 -1.63 4.92
C ALA A 5 13.88 -1.37 3.56
N CYS A 6 12.58 -1.62 3.48
CA CYS A 6 11.73 -0.96 2.50
C CYS A 6 11.30 0.35 3.15
N CYS A 7 11.79 1.47 2.64
CA CYS A 7 11.38 2.78 3.10
C CYS A 7 10.36 3.33 2.11
N VAL A 8 9.15 3.62 2.59
CA VAL A 8 8.09 4.24 1.81
C VAL A 8 7.82 5.62 2.39
N CYS A 9 7.98 6.65 1.56
CA CYS A 9 7.76 8.03 1.94
C CYS A 9 6.63 8.63 1.09
N ARG A 10 5.74 9.38 1.74
CA ARG A 10 4.71 10.18 1.08
C ARG A 10 5.16 11.62 0.97
N SER A 11 5.06 12.18 -0.23
CA SER A 11 5.16 13.63 -0.45
C SER A 11 3.81 14.29 -0.09
N ALA A 12 3.88 15.41 0.62
CA ALA A 12 2.72 16.03 1.27
C ALA A 12 1.70 16.65 0.29
N ASN A 13 2.10 16.98 -0.95
CA ASN A 13 1.32 17.88 -1.81
C ASN A 13 0.82 17.28 -3.13
N ASP A 14 1.22 16.06 -3.49
CA ASP A 14 0.97 15.50 -4.83
C ASP A 14 0.48 14.06 -4.83
N GLY A 15 0.22 13.45 -3.67
CA GLY A 15 -0.19 12.04 -3.58
C GLY A 15 0.88 11.06 -4.08
N LYS A 16 2.11 11.55 -4.29
CA LYS A 16 3.24 10.78 -4.79
C LYS A 16 3.90 10.04 -3.64
N LEU A 17 4.09 8.74 -3.85
CA LEU A 17 4.74 7.84 -2.93
C LEU A 17 5.98 7.28 -3.58
N SER A 18 7.11 7.37 -2.88
CA SER A 18 8.35 6.76 -3.33
C SER A 18 8.74 5.64 -2.38
N ALA A 19 9.21 4.54 -2.96
CA ALA A 19 9.74 3.42 -2.21
C ALA A 19 11.17 3.10 -2.66
N SER A 20 12.01 2.73 -1.70
CA SER A 20 13.32 2.16 -1.96
C SER A 20 13.46 0.82 -1.24
N PHE A 21 14.15 -0.11 -1.88
CA PHE A 21 14.35 -1.45 -1.38
C PHE A 21 15.71 -2.01 -1.80
N VAL A 22 16.45 -2.54 -0.83
CA VAL A 22 17.70 -3.27 -1.06
C VAL A 22 17.50 -4.69 -0.53
N PRO A 23 17.49 -5.71 -1.39
CA PRO A 23 17.31 -7.08 -0.96
C PRO A 23 18.59 -7.61 -0.30
N ALA A 24 18.44 -8.50 0.69
CA ALA A 24 19.56 -9.12 1.40
C ALA A 24 20.44 -10.02 0.51
N THR A 25 19.83 -10.57 -0.54
CA THR A 25 20.48 -11.31 -1.63
C THR A 25 19.99 -10.75 -2.96
N THR A 26 20.79 -10.82 -4.02
CA THR A 26 20.38 -10.32 -5.35
C THR A 26 19.00 -10.86 -5.72
N GLN A 27 18.07 -9.96 -6.02
CA GLN A 27 16.72 -10.35 -6.40
C GLN A 27 16.64 -10.54 -7.92
N PRO A 28 16.41 -11.77 -8.41
CA PRO A 28 16.22 -12.01 -9.83
C PRO A 28 14.82 -11.59 -10.27
N GLY A 29 14.73 -10.93 -11.42
CA GLY A 29 13.45 -10.55 -12.04
C GLY A 29 12.94 -9.17 -11.66
N ALA A 30 11.95 -8.70 -12.43
CA ALA A 30 11.32 -7.39 -12.21
C ALA A 30 10.55 -7.37 -10.89
N LEU A 31 10.51 -6.19 -10.25
CA LEU A 31 9.70 -5.94 -9.06
C LEU A 31 8.65 -4.88 -9.35
N ALA A 32 7.48 -5.06 -8.76
CA ALA A 32 6.42 -4.06 -8.72
C ALA A 32 6.17 -3.61 -7.27
N LEU A 33 6.12 -2.30 -7.08
CA LEU A 33 5.60 -1.66 -5.87
C LEU A 33 4.09 -1.64 -5.94
N ASN A 34 3.43 -2.12 -4.90
CA ASN A 34 1.98 -2.02 -4.73
C ASN A 34 1.71 -1.19 -3.47
N VAL A 35 0.72 -0.30 -3.54
CA VAL A 35 0.31 0.55 -2.42
C VAL A 35 -1.20 0.56 -2.31
N ALA A 36 -1.70 0.27 -1.10
CA ALA A 36 -3.08 0.45 -0.72
C ALA A 36 -3.22 1.64 0.26
N LEU A 37 -4.12 2.58 -0.07
CA LEU A 37 -4.68 3.51 0.91
C LEU A 37 -5.80 2.82 1.67
N LEU A 38 -5.79 2.96 2.99
CA LEU A 38 -6.69 2.24 3.88
C LEU A 38 -7.55 3.21 4.69
N GLY A 39 -8.85 2.95 4.69
CA GLY A 39 -9.83 3.58 5.57
C GLY A 39 -10.01 2.73 6.83
N ASN A 40 -10.26 3.40 7.94
CA ASN A 40 -10.58 2.75 9.21
C ASN A 40 -11.94 3.23 9.69
N ASP A 41 -12.63 2.43 10.51
CA ASP A 41 -13.94 2.78 11.07
C ASP A 41 -15.02 3.10 10.02
N LEU A 42 -15.01 2.38 8.88
CA LEU A 42 -16.07 2.52 7.90
C LEU A 42 -17.30 1.72 8.36
N GLU A 43 -18.38 2.43 8.65
CA GLU A 43 -19.68 1.83 8.96
C GLU A 43 -20.51 1.61 7.69
N SER A 44 -21.13 0.44 7.59
CA SER A 44 -22.18 0.19 6.59
C SER A 44 -23.48 -0.27 7.26
N ASP A 45 -24.59 0.33 6.82
CA ASP A 45 -25.93 -0.09 7.22
C ASP A 45 -26.36 -1.30 6.38
N VAL A 46 -26.48 -2.46 7.02
CA VAL A 46 -26.96 -3.68 6.35
C VAL A 46 -28.48 -3.64 6.30
N LYS A 47 -29.03 -3.23 5.15
CA LYS A 47 -30.48 -3.02 4.98
C LYS A 47 -31.29 -4.32 4.87
N ARG A 48 -30.69 -5.43 4.42
CA ARG A 48 -31.33 -6.76 4.26
C ARG A 48 -30.30 -7.89 4.33
N GLY A 49 -30.75 -9.11 4.65
CA GLY A 49 -29.91 -10.32 4.78
C GLY A 49 -29.75 -10.78 6.22
N GLU A 50 -28.89 -11.78 6.46
CA GLU A 50 -28.69 -12.39 7.78
C GLU A 50 -28.22 -11.38 8.85
N ASN A 51 -27.49 -10.35 8.43
CA ASN A 51 -27.03 -9.25 9.29
C ASN A 51 -27.93 -8.00 9.21
N SER A 52 -29.15 -8.11 8.68
CA SER A 52 -30.10 -7.01 8.57
C SER A 52 -30.30 -6.28 9.90
N GLY A 53 -30.24 -4.94 9.86
CA GLY A 53 -30.43 -4.09 11.03
C GLY A 53 -29.20 -3.92 11.91
N ARG A 54 -28.05 -4.51 11.52
CA ARG A 54 -26.76 -4.29 12.18
C ARG A 54 -25.93 -3.24 11.45
N LYS A 55 -25.10 -2.53 12.22
CA LYS A 55 -24.00 -1.73 11.69
C LYS A 55 -22.73 -2.59 11.66
N LEU A 56 -22.09 -2.70 10.50
CA LEU A 56 -20.82 -3.39 10.38
C LEU A 56 -19.69 -2.36 10.33
N ARG A 57 -18.78 -2.44 11.30
CA ARG A 57 -17.57 -1.64 11.35
C ARG A 57 -16.43 -2.40 10.71
N HIS A 58 -15.82 -1.81 9.69
CA HIS A 58 -14.67 -2.39 9.00
C HIS A 58 -13.44 -1.51 9.20
N ASP A 59 -12.40 -2.14 9.74
CA ASP A 59 -11.07 -1.55 9.86
C ASP A 59 -10.19 -2.04 8.70
N PHE A 60 -9.29 -1.18 8.20
CA PHE A 60 -8.39 -1.45 7.06
C PHE A 60 -9.07 -1.77 5.72
N VAL A 61 -10.11 -1.02 5.36
CA VAL A 61 -10.76 -1.13 4.04
C VAL A 61 -9.88 -0.47 2.97
N VAL A 62 -9.63 -1.17 1.86
CA VAL A 62 -8.89 -0.60 0.72
C VAL A 62 -9.74 0.46 0.03
N LEU A 63 -9.31 1.72 0.13
CA LEU A 63 -9.94 2.87 -0.52
C LEU A 63 -9.37 3.13 -1.92
N GLN A 64 -8.06 2.92 -2.06
CA GLN A 64 -7.38 2.99 -3.34
C GLN A 64 -6.27 1.95 -3.38
N LEU A 65 -6.09 1.34 -4.56
CA LEU A 65 -4.96 0.48 -4.87
C LEU A 65 -4.24 1.05 -6.09
N ALA A 66 -2.93 1.17 -6.01
CA ALA A 66 -2.08 1.58 -7.12
C ALA A 66 -0.79 0.76 -7.13
N ASN A 67 -0.20 0.59 -8.31
CA ASN A 67 1.06 -0.11 -8.47
C ASN A 67 1.95 0.57 -9.52
N SER A 68 3.23 0.25 -9.48
CA SER A 68 4.21 0.66 -10.48
C SER A 68 5.33 -0.37 -10.55
N GLU A 69 5.87 -0.58 -11.75
CA GLU A 69 7.16 -1.27 -11.88
C GLU A 69 8.27 -0.48 -11.16
N MET A 70 9.28 -1.20 -10.66
CA MET A 70 10.45 -0.63 -10.01
C MET A 70 11.67 -0.73 -10.93
N THR A 71 12.55 0.26 -10.85
CA THR A 71 13.84 0.25 -11.53
C THR A 71 14.92 -0.28 -10.60
N ASN A 72 15.82 -1.13 -11.11
CA ASN A 72 16.99 -1.63 -10.39
C ASN A 72 18.26 -0.90 -10.86
N GLN A 73 18.99 -0.30 -9.93
CA GLN A 73 20.32 0.25 -10.15
C GLN A 73 21.29 -0.39 -9.16
N GLY A 74 22.06 -1.37 -9.60
CA GLY A 74 23.10 -1.99 -8.76
C GLY A 74 22.57 -2.63 -7.47
N ASN A 75 21.42 -3.31 -7.54
CA ASN A 75 20.70 -3.94 -6.42
C ASN A 75 19.90 -2.96 -5.52
N LEU A 76 19.85 -1.67 -5.86
CA LEU A 76 18.90 -0.73 -5.29
C LEU A 76 17.66 -0.66 -6.18
N TRP A 77 16.52 -1.08 -5.63
CA TRP A 77 15.22 -0.98 -6.29
C TRP A 77 14.52 0.30 -5.86
N THR A 78 14.06 1.08 -6.83
CA THR A 78 13.27 2.30 -6.58
C THR A 78 12.00 2.30 -7.40
N GLY A 79 10.90 2.73 -6.80
CA GLY A 79 9.60 2.84 -7.45
C GLY A 79 8.87 4.08 -6.99
N THR A 80 7.98 4.58 -7.83
CA THR A 80 7.09 5.70 -7.49
C THR A 80 5.68 5.38 -7.95
N VAL A 81 4.74 5.48 -7.02
CA VAL A 81 3.31 5.37 -7.27
C VAL A 81 2.68 6.75 -7.10
N LEU A 82 1.71 7.05 -7.95
CA LEU A 82 0.83 8.20 -7.78
C LEU A 82 -0.54 7.71 -7.30
N LEU A 83 -0.97 8.21 -6.14
CA LEU A 83 -2.34 8.02 -5.68
C LEU A 83 -3.21 9.15 -6.21
N SER A 84 -4.48 8.84 -6.41
CA SER A 84 -5.44 9.81 -6.94
C SER A 84 -5.87 10.73 -5.82
N SER A 85 -5.98 12.02 -6.09
CA SER A 85 -6.64 12.95 -5.18
C SER A 85 -8.16 12.78 -5.26
N GLY A 86 -8.85 12.73 -4.13
CA GLY A 86 -10.31 12.62 -4.08
C GLY A 86 -10.84 12.35 -2.68
N ALA A 87 -12.17 12.36 -2.53
CA ALA A 87 -12.83 12.24 -1.24
C ALA A 87 -12.50 10.94 -0.47
N GLU A 88 -12.14 9.86 -1.18
CA GLU A 88 -11.69 8.61 -0.55
C GLU A 88 -10.26 8.72 0.00
N THR A 89 -9.40 9.53 -0.63
CA THR A 89 -8.05 9.82 -0.12
C THR A 89 -8.11 10.64 1.17
N ASP A 90 -9.10 11.50 1.33
CA ASP A 90 -9.32 12.29 2.56
C ASP A 90 -9.80 11.42 3.74
N LYS A 91 -10.42 10.27 3.46
CA LYS A 91 -10.83 9.28 4.48
C LYS A 91 -9.73 8.28 4.82
N ALA A 92 -8.61 8.30 4.09
CA ALA A 92 -7.52 7.37 4.32
C ALA A 92 -6.81 7.68 5.63
N THR A 93 -6.80 6.72 6.54
CA THR A 93 -6.16 6.82 7.87
C THR A 93 -4.89 5.99 7.96
N ALA A 94 -4.67 5.09 7.00
CA ALA A 94 -3.49 4.25 6.95
C ALA A 94 -3.06 3.97 5.51
N LEU A 95 -1.86 3.41 5.39
CA LEU A 95 -1.27 2.97 4.14
C LEU A 95 -0.59 1.63 4.35
N ALA A 96 -0.74 0.73 3.37
CA ALA A 96 0.04 -0.48 3.24
C ALA A 96 0.78 -0.47 1.91
N ALA A 97 2.01 -0.95 1.89
CA ALA A 97 2.81 -1.08 0.69
C ALA A 97 3.56 -2.41 0.69
N TRP A 98 3.66 -3.05 -0.47
CA TRP A 98 4.36 -4.32 -0.61
C TRP A 98 4.97 -4.50 -2.00
N LEU A 99 6.00 -5.35 -2.05
CA LEU A 99 6.73 -5.67 -3.28
C LEU A 99 6.38 -7.08 -3.75
N LYS A 100 6.23 -7.26 -5.06
CA LYS A 100 6.01 -8.57 -5.69
C LYS A 100 6.84 -8.69 -6.96
N SER A 101 7.25 -9.91 -7.32
CA SER A 101 7.96 -10.20 -8.58
C SER A 101 7.04 -10.57 -9.75
N GLY A 102 5.73 -10.34 -9.61
CA GLY A 102 4.71 -10.65 -10.61
C GLY A 102 3.29 -10.53 -10.04
N GLU A 103 2.28 -10.56 -10.91
CA GLU A 103 0.87 -10.38 -10.54
C GLU A 103 0.41 -11.42 -9.50
N THR A 104 0.73 -12.69 -9.75
CA THR A 104 0.31 -13.85 -8.94
C THR A 104 1.33 -14.27 -7.88
N ALA A 105 2.49 -13.62 -7.83
CA ALA A 105 3.54 -13.95 -6.87
C ALA A 105 3.14 -13.47 -5.45
N PRO A 106 3.54 -14.20 -4.39
CA PRO A 106 3.36 -13.72 -3.03
C PRO A 106 4.17 -12.45 -2.76
N PRO A 107 3.76 -11.60 -1.80
CA PRO A 107 4.57 -10.47 -1.37
C PRO A 107 5.94 -10.89 -0.85
N ILE A 108 6.99 -10.20 -1.31
CA ILE A 108 8.39 -10.41 -0.88
C ILE A 108 8.67 -9.63 0.41
N GLN A 109 8.19 -8.39 0.47
CA GLN A 109 8.27 -7.54 1.65
C GLN A 109 7.04 -6.64 1.70
N ALA A 110 6.54 -6.41 2.89
CA ALA A 110 5.45 -5.48 3.16
C ALA A 110 5.84 -4.52 4.29
N THR A 111 5.27 -3.33 4.24
CA THR A 111 5.31 -2.34 5.31
C THR A 111 3.97 -1.59 5.32
N GLY A 112 3.69 -0.90 6.42
CA GLY A 112 2.48 -0.11 6.54
C GLY A 112 2.51 0.75 7.79
N GLY A 113 1.60 1.70 7.84
CA GLY A 113 1.50 2.61 8.98
C GLY A 113 0.29 3.51 8.89
N TRP A 114 -0.03 4.12 10.03
CA TRP A 114 -1.05 5.14 10.13
C TRP A 114 -0.58 6.43 9.45
N LEU A 115 -1.46 7.03 8.65
CA LEU A 115 -1.33 8.39 8.16
C LEU A 115 -1.82 9.28 9.29
N LYS A 116 -0.91 9.99 9.96
CA LYS A 116 -1.31 10.96 10.99
C LYS A 116 -2.23 12.01 10.34
N PRO A 117 -3.27 12.49 11.04
CA PRO A 117 -3.98 13.71 10.66
C PRO A 117 -3.03 14.92 10.59
#